data_AF-A0AA96V8X0-F1
#
_entry.id   AF-A0AA96V8X0-F1
#
_cell.length_a   1.000
_cell.length_b   1.000
_cell.length_c   1.000
_cell.angle_alpha   90.00
_cell.angle_beta   90.00
_cell.angle_gamma   90.00
#
_symmetry.space_group_name_H-M   'P 1'
#
loop_
_entity.id
_entity.type
_entity.pdbx_description
1 polymer ?
#
loop_
_entity_poly.entity_id
_entity_poly.type
_entity_poly.pdbx_seq_one_letter_code
_entity_poly.pdbx_strand_id
1 'polypeptide(L)'
;MNSTEQKLAEIIEYQKQLVDIGNYNYYQSAIDNFFYPAEILNVEVKSQLQILRVEFTEDYKTNPPFVKASISRYSDRLAEILDYYVGTGKFHGRLYPHLGKKQIKNSIEVIVTLESIKNKLVDIVVDADESDIEELCKSFDKVDKLISENISLSKSFIKDISKKMTAINIRLDRDLTNSKQ
;
A
#
# COMPACT_ATOMS: atom_id res chain seq x y z
N MET A 1 -23.54 48.49 -9.42
CA MET A 1 -22.96 47.75 -8.29
C MET A 1 -22.49 48.75 -7.26
N ASN A 2 -23.02 48.71 -6.04
CA ASN A 2 -22.62 49.63 -4.96
C ASN A 2 -21.36 49.10 -4.23
N SER A 3 -20.61 49.95 -3.53
CA SER A 3 -19.32 49.55 -2.92
C SER A 3 -19.43 48.46 -1.86
N THR A 4 -20.60 48.28 -1.25
CA THR A 4 -20.90 47.20 -0.30
C THR A 4 -21.04 45.85 -1.02
N GLU A 5 -21.64 45.83 -2.22
CA GLU A 5 -21.75 44.61 -3.04
C GLU A 5 -20.37 44.15 -3.53
N GLN A 6 -19.49 45.10 -3.88
CA GLN A 6 -18.10 44.82 -4.24
C GLN A 6 -17.32 44.23 -3.06
N LYS A 7 -17.38 44.86 -1.88
CA LYS A 7 -16.73 44.34 -0.65
C LYS A 7 -17.23 42.96 -0.26
N LEU A 8 -18.52 42.69 -0.39
CA LEU A 8 -19.08 41.37 -0.10
C LEU A 8 -18.54 40.32 -1.07
N ALA A 9 -18.43 40.65 -2.36
CA ALA A 9 -17.85 39.76 -3.36
C ALA A 9 -16.37 39.43 -3.07
N GLU A 10 -15.58 40.43 -2.66
CA GLU A 10 -14.18 40.25 -2.25
C GLU A 10 -14.05 39.32 -1.04
N ILE A 11 -14.90 39.46 -0.02
CA ILE A 11 -14.91 38.59 1.17
C ILE A 11 -15.26 37.15 0.80
N ILE A 12 -16.27 36.96 -0.05
CA ILE A 12 -16.69 35.63 -0.51
C ILE A 12 -15.54 34.96 -1.28
N GLU A 13 -14.85 35.70 -2.14
CA GLU A 13 -13.74 35.16 -2.91
C GLU A 13 -12.56 34.78 -2.01
N TYR A 14 -12.23 35.64 -1.04
CA TYR A 14 -11.22 35.34 -0.03
C TYR A 14 -11.54 34.06 0.77
N GLN A 15 -12.80 33.86 1.16
CA GLN A 15 -13.22 32.65 1.88
C GLN A 15 -13.05 31.39 1.02
N LYS A 16 -13.39 31.43 -0.27
CA LYS A 16 -13.16 30.30 -1.19
C LYS A 16 -11.67 29.96 -1.30
N GLN A 17 -10.81 30.97 -1.41
CA GLN A 17 -9.36 30.77 -1.47
C GLN A 17 -8.82 30.09 -0.20
N LEU A 18 -9.30 30.47 0.99
CA LEU A 18 -8.92 29.81 2.24
C LEU A 18 -9.36 28.34 2.28
N VAL A 19 -10.57 28.03 1.81
CA VAL A 19 -11.06 26.65 1.70
C VAL A 19 -10.18 25.84 0.73
N ASP A 20 -9.83 26.42 -0.42
CA ASP A 20 -8.95 25.80 -1.40
C ASP A 20 -7.54 25.53 -0.83
N ILE A 21 -6.95 26.47 -0.09
CA ILE A 21 -5.67 26.27 0.63
C ILE A 21 -5.78 25.13 1.65
N GLY A 22 -6.87 25.10 2.44
CA GLY A 22 -7.12 24.03 3.41
C GLY A 22 -7.21 22.67 2.74
N ASN A 23 -7.95 22.57 1.63
CA ASN A 23 -8.07 21.35 0.84
C ASN A 23 -6.72 20.92 0.24
N TYR A 24 -5.92 21.85 -0.26
CA TYR A 24 -4.60 21.56 -0.80
C TYR A 24 -3.69 20.94 0.26
N ASN A 25 -3.60 21.55 1.44
CA ASN A 25 -2.79 21.06 2.54
C ASN A 25 -3.24 19.67 3.00
N TYR A 26 -4.56 19.44 3.06
CA TYR A 26 -5.12 18.12 3.34
C TYR A 26 -4.69 17.08 2.30
N TYR A 27 -4.81 17.40 1.01
CA TYR A 27 -4.45 16.51 -0.08
C TYR A 27 -2.95 16.19 -0.14
N GLN A 28 -2.10 17.21 0.03
CA GLN A 28 -0.65 17.07 0.12
C GLN A 28 -0.28 16.14 1.28
N SER A 29 -0.82 16.41 2.48
CA SER A 29 -0.60 15.56 3.65
C SER A 29 -1.09 14.13 3.42
N ALA A 30 -2.21 13.95 2.72
CA ALA A 30 -2.74 12.62 2.42
C ALA A 30 -1.80 11.80 1.52
N ILE A 31 -1.24 12.44 0.49
CA ILE A 31 -0.27 11.82 -0.42
C ILE A 31 1.02 11.47 0.31
N ASP A 32 1.64 12.45 0.97
CA ASP A 32 3.00 12.33 1.51
C ASP A 32 3.08 11.34 2.67
N ASN A 33 2.06 11.34 3.54
CA ASN A 33 2.11 10.56 4.77
C ASN A 33 1.43 9.20 4.65
N PHE A 34 0.65 8.95 3.59
CA PHE A 34 -0.12 7.71 3.49
C PHE A 34 0.01 7.04 2.13
N PHE A 35 -0.38 7.70 1.03
CA PHE A 35 -0.46 6.99 -0.25
C PHE A 35 0.91 6.65 -0.85
N TYR A 36 1.88 7.57 -0.82
CA TYR A 36 3.24 7.27 -1.29
C TYR A 36 3.97 6.24 -0.42
N PRO A 37 4.05 6.39 0.91
CA PRO A 37 4.70 5.40 1.76
C PRO A 37 4.08 4.02 1.63
N ALA A 38 2.75 3.94 1.55
CA ALA A 38 2.06 2.66 1.40
C ALA A 38 2.29 2.04 0.01
N GLU A 39 2.38 2.82 -1.07
CA GLU A 39 2.76 2.30 -2.39
C GLU A 39 4.16 1.70 -2.36
N ILE A 40 5.15 2.44 -1.83
CA ILE A 40 6.54 1.99 -1.71
C ILE A 40 6.60 0.68 -0.90
N LEU A 41 5.91 0.63 0.23
CA LEU A 41 5.82 -0.57 1.07
C LEU A 41 5.26 -1.77 0.30
N ASN A 42 4.15 -1.61 -0.42
CA ASN A 42 3.56 -2.73 -1.17
C ASN A 42 4.47 -3.20 -2.31
N VAL A 43 5.17 -2.29 -2.99
CA VAL A 43 6.14 -2.65 -4.04
C VAL A 43 7.28 -3.48 -3.43
N GLU A 44 7.82 -3.04 -2.29
CA GLU A 44 8.90 -3.74 -1.59
C GLU A 44 8.46 -5.13 -1.11
N VAL A 45 7.34 -5.21 -0.39
CA VAL A 45 6.81 -6.49 0.11
C VAL A 45 6.46 -7.44 -1.03
N LYS A 46 5.91 -6.93 -2.14
CA LYS A 46 5.66 -7.74 -3.34
C LYS A 46 6.95 -8.36 -3.86
N SER A 47 8.00 -7.55 -4.01
CA SER A 47 9.31 -8.02 -4.49
C SER A 47 9.87 -9.11 -3.57
N GLN A 48 9.88 -8.87 -2.26
CA GLN A 48 10.38 -9.84 -1.27
C GLN A 48 9.60 -11.17 -1.29
N LEU A 49 8.27 -11.11 -1.39
CA LEU A 49 7.43 -12.31 -1.49
C LEU A 49 7.65 -13.08 -2.78
N GLN A 50 7.87 -12.40 -3.91
CA GLN A 50 8.17 -13.04 -5.18
C GLN A 50 9.50 -13.79 -5.14
N ILE A 51 10.53 -13.17 -4.57
CA ILE A 51 11.84 -13.81 -4.35
C ILE A 51 11.66 -15.06 -3.47
N LEU A 52 10.99 -14.91 -2.32
CA LEU A 52 10.73 -16.01 -1.39
C LEU A 52 9.98 -17.18 -2.07
N ARG A 53 8.94 -16.88 -2.86
CA ARG A 53 8.14 -17.87 -3.57
C ARG A 53 8.95 -18.62 -4.63
N VAL A 54 9.82 -17.92 -5.37
CA VAL A 54 10.69 -18.53 -6.39
C VAL A 54 11.66 -19.49 -5.71
N GLU A 55 12.37 -19.03 -4.68
CA GLU A 55 13.30 -19.86 -3.91
C GLU A 55 12.61 -21.10 -3.31
N PHE A 56 11.45 -20.92 -2.68
CA PHE A 56 10.65 -22.02 -2.14
C PHE A 56 10.27 -23.06 -3.20
N THR A 57 9.86 -22.60 -4.39
CA THR A 57 9.45 -23.48 -5.50
C THR A 57 10.64 -24.21 -6.12
N GLU A 58 11.81 -23.57 -6.21
CA GLU A 58 13.03 -24.19 -6.73
C GLU A 58 13.58 -25.24 -5.76
N ASP A 59 13.60 -24.94 -4.48
CA ASP A 59 14.02 -25.87 -3.43
C ASP A 59 13.09 -27.10 -3.36
N TYR A 60 11.78 -26.92 -3.60
CA TYR A 60 10.82 -28.02 -3.77
C TYR A 60 11.23 -28.98 -4.90
N LYS A 61 11.45 -28.43 -6.09
CA LYS A 61 11.71 -29.23 -7.30
C LYS A 61 13.02 -30.00 -7.22
N THR A 62 14.00 -29.45 -6.51
CA THR A 62 15.36 -30.00 -6.47
C THR A 62 15.57 -31.00 -5.33
N ASN A 63 14.74 -30.99 -4.28
CA ASN A 63 14.89 -31.85 -3.11
C ASN A 63 13.59 -32.60 -2.73
N PRO A 64 13.15 -33.61 -3.51
CA PRO A 64 12.05 -34.48 -3.10
C PRO A 64 12.59 -35.62 -2.21
N PRO A 65 12.07 -35.83 -0.99
CA PRO A 65 11.01 -35.09 -0.29
C PRO A 65 11.62 -33.93 0.51
N PHE A 66 10.81 -32.92 0.82
CA PHE A 66 11.16 -31.69 1.56
C PHE A 66 11.79 -31.89 2.97
N VAL A 67 12.17 -33.14 3.29
CA VAL A 67 12.71 -33.72 4.52
C VAL A 67 14.08 -33.15 4.93
N LYS A 68 14.71 -32.28 4.12
CA LYS A 68 16.02 -31.68 4.45
C LYS A 68 16.12 -30.17 4.28
N ALA A 69 15.13 -29.49 3.70
CA ALA A 69 15.18 -28.04 3.58
C ALA A 69 14.76 -27.41 4.92
N SER A 70 15.53 -26.42 5.39
CA SER A 70 15.15 -25.67 6.59
C SER A 70 13.94 -24.80 6.28
N ILE A 71 12.73 -25.36 6.40
CA ILE A 71 11.48 -24.62 6.19
C ILE A 71 11.39 -23.42 7.16
N SER A 72 12.02 -23.55 8.34
CA SER A 72 12.14 -22.46 9.32
C SER A 72 12.67 -21.17 8.72
N ARG A 73 13.62 -21.22 7.76
CA ARG A 73 14.14 -20.00 7.10
C ARG A 73 13.08 -19.23 6.31
N TYR A 74 12.12 -19.92 5.70
CA TYR A 74 11.03 -19.25 4.97
C TYR A 74 9.98 -18.71 5.93
N SER A 75 9.71 -19.44 7.01
CA SER A 75 8.85 -18.97 8.10
C SER A 75 9.41 -17.70 8.74
N ASP A 76 10.71 -17.68 9.05
CA ASP A 76 11.40 -16.52 9.64
C ASP A 76 11.39 -15.33 8.68
N ARG A 77 11.71 -15.53 7.39
CA ARG A 77 11.62 -14.46 6.38
C ARG A 77 10.20 -13.95 6.17
N LEU A 78 9.19 -14.83 6.23
CA LEU A 78 7.79 -14.40 6.21
C LEU A 78 7.43 -13.57 7.43
N ALA A 79 7.94 -13.93 8.61
CA ALA A 79 7.75 -13.15 9.82
C ALA A 79 8.38 -11.75 9.67
N GLU A 80 9.59 -11.65 9.11
CA GLU A 80 10.24 -10.35 8.83
C GLU A 80 9.42 -9.50 7.85
N ILE A 81 8.92 -10.10 6.76
CA ILE A 81 8.07 -9.43 5.77
C ILE A 81 6.77 -8.93 6.43
N LEU A 82 6.14 -9.77 7.24
CA LEU A 82 4.92 -9.45 7.99
C LEU A 82 5.15 -8.32 8.98
N ASP A 83 6.22 -8.40 9.78
CA ASP A 83 6.58 -7.40 10.77
C ASP A 83 6.90 -6.06 10.11
N TYR A 84 7.57 -6.07 8.97
CA TYR A 84 7.80 -4.86 8.18
C TYR A 84 6.48 -4.24 7.66
N TYR A 85 5.59 -5.08 7.12
CA TYR A 85 4.29 -4.64 6.61
C TYR A 85 3.38 -4.07 7.71
N VAL A 86 3.27 -4.77 8.84
CA VAL A 86 2.45 -4.36 10.00
C VAL A 86 3.09 -3.19 10.75
N GLY A 87 4.41 -3.24 10.95
CA GLY A 87 5.19 -2.22 11.66
C GLY A 87 5.10 -0.86 11.00
N THR A 88 5.15 -0.82 9.66
CA THR A 88 4.95 0.42 8.89
C THR A 88 3.55 1.00 9.10
N GLY A 89 2.51 0.17 9.23
CA GLY A 89 1.17 0.64 9.60
C GLY A 89 1.12 1.28 10.99
N LYS A 90 1.72 0.61 11.99
CA LYS A 90 1.76 1.06 13.39
C LYS A 90 2.52 2.37 13.58
N PHE A 91 3.63 2.57 12.86
CA PHE A 91 4.42 3.82 12.92
C PHE A 91 3.58 5.07 12.62
N HIS A 92 2.58 4.94 11.74
CA HIS A 92 1.66 6.02 11.39
C HIS A 92 0.43 6.12 12.31
N GLY A 93 0.45 5.44 13.47
CA GLY A 93 -0.64 5.43 14.46
C GLY A 93 -1.87 4.65 13.99
N ARG A 94 -1.71 3.67 13.10
CA ARG A 94 -2.82 2.95 12.45
C ARG A 94 -2.62 1.45 12.48
N LEU A 95 -3.73 0.73 12.29
CA LEU A 95 -3.70 -0.72 12.12
C LEU A 95 -3.10 -1.14 10.77
N TYR A 96 -3.20 -0.28 9.75
CA TYR A 96 -2.78 -0.56 8.37
C TYR A 96 -2.17 0.70 7.72
N PRO A 97 -1.28 0.53 6.72
CA PRO A 97 -0.59 1.65 6.07
C PRO A 97 -1.49 2.51 5.16
N HIS A 98 -2.75 2.12 4.92
CA HIS A 98 -3.63 2.73 3.90
C HIS A 98 -4.83 3.51 4.46
N LEU A 99 -5.35 4.46 3.66
CA LEU A 99 -6.55 5.27 3.94
C LEU A 99 -7.84 4.83 3.20
N GLY A 100 -7.77 3.84 2.31
CA GLY A 100 -8.94 3.35 1.56
C GLY A 100 -9.58 2.12 2.18
N LYS A 101 -10.92 2.09 2.30
CA LYS A 101 -11.66 0.92 2.84
C LYS A 101 -11.29 -0.39 2.12
N LYS A 102 -11.17 -0.36 0.80
CA LYS A 102 -10.77 -1.53 0.00
C LYS A 102 -9.32 -1.94 0.27
N GLN A 103 -8.41 -0.96 0.33
CA GLN A 103 -6.99 -1.23 0.61
C GLN A 103 -6.79 -1.79 2.03
N ILE A 104 -7.53 -1.28 3.01
CA ILE A 104 -7.54 -1.81 4.39
C ILE A 104 -8.03 -3.26 4.39
N LYS A 105 -9.15 -3.55 3.71
CA LYS A 105 -9.65 -4.93 3.58
C LYS A 105 -8.59 -5.86 2.97
N ASN A 106 -7.98 -5.44 1.87
CA ASN A 106 -6.93 -6.21 1.21
C ASN A 106 -5.71 -6.41 2.12
N SER A 107 -5.31 -5.38 2.88
CA SER A 107 -4.18 -5.45 3.83
C SER A 107 -4.44 -6.47 4.94
N ILE A 108 -5.65 -6.49 5.48
CA ILE A 108 -6.08 -7.51 6.46
C ILE A 108 -5.94 -8.90 5.88
N GLU A 109 -6.46 -9.09 4.66
CA GLU A 109 -6.45 -10.39 4.00
C GLU A 109 -5.04 -10.85 3.65
N VAL A 110 -4.14 -9.92 3.26
CA VAL A 110 -2.71 -10.19 3.09
C VAL A 110 -2.10 -10.68 4.40
N ILE A 111 -2.27 -9.96 5.51
CA ILE A 111 -1.70 -10.32 6.81
C ILE A 111 -2.19 -11.69 7.26
N VAL A 112 -3.51 -11.92 7.24
CA VAL A 112 -4.10 -13.20 7.66
C VAL A 112 -3.64 -14.36 6.79
N THR A 113 -3.53 -14.15 5.47
CA THR A 113 -3.09 -15.20 4.55
C THR A 113 -1.61 -15.51 4.74
N LEU A 114 -0.75 -14.50 4.91
CA LEU A 114 0.68 -14.70 5.18
C LEU A 114 0.93 -15.38 6.54
N GLU A 115 0.17 -15.02 7.58
CA GLU A 115 0.21 -15.71 8.87
C GLU A 115 -0.20 -17.19 8.74
N SER A 116 -1.23 -17.48 7.94
CA SER A 116 -1.64 -18.86 7.65
C SER A 116 -0.56 -19.65 6.92
N ILE A 117 0.08 -19.06 5.90
CA ILE A 117 1.22 -19.66 5.18
C ILE A 117 2.35 -19.97 6.16
N LYS A 118 2.73 -19.00 7.01
CA LYS A 118 3.79 -19.15 8.01
C LYS A 118 3.52 -20.32 8.95
N ASN A 119 2.29 -20.45 9.47
CA ASN A 119 1.92 -21.54 10.36
C ASN A 119 1.96 -22.90 9.64
N LYS A 120 1.42 -22.98 8.42
CA LYS A 120 1.46 -24.21 7.60
C LYS A 120 2.89 -24.64 7.27
N LEU A 121 3.80 -23.70 7.01
CA LEU A 121 5.21 -24.01 6.81
C LEU A 121 5.82 -24.68 8.05
N VAL A 122 5.45 -24.29 9.26
CA VAL A 122 5.90 -24.96 10.49
C VAL A 122 5.36 -26.39 10.58
N ASP A 123 4.10 -26.60 10.19
CA ASP A 123 3.44 -27.92 10.27
C ASP A 123 4.00 -28.92 9.22
N ILE A 124 4.32 -28.45 8.01
CA ILE A 124 4.90 -29.22 6.90
C ILE A 124 6.27 -29.82 7.24
N VAL A 125 6.99 -29.27 8.23
CA VAL A 125 8.26 -29.85 8.73
C VAL A 125 8.09 -31.29 9.22
N VAL A 126 6.87 -31.68 9.60
CA VAL A 126 6.60 -32.96 10.26
C VAL A 126 6.10 -34.03 9.27
N ASP A 127 5.16 -33.71 8.37
CA ASP A 127 4.56 -34.67 7.41
C ASP A 127 3.99 -33.94 6.17
N ALA A 128 4.84 -33.48 5.26
CA ALA A 128 4.40 -32.78 4.04
C ALA A 128 3.86 -33.73 2.95
N ASP A 129 2.64 -33.51 2.47
CA ASP A 129 2.17 -34.07 1.19
C ASP A 129 2.27 -33.04 0.04
N GLU A 130 2.17 -33.49 -1.21
CA GLU A 130 2.24 -32.59 -2.38
C GLU A 130 1.07 -31.58 -2.43
N SER A 131 -0.06 -31.91 -1.80
CA SER A 131 -1.27 -31.08 -1.80
C SER A 131 -1.13 -29.86 -0.89
N ASP A 132 -0.43 -30.00 0.24
CA ASP A 132 -0.10 -28.90 1.16
C ASP A 132 0.76 -27.83 0.46
N ILE A 133 1.74 -28.28 -0.33
CA ILE A 133 2.63 -27.40 -1.09
C ILE A 133 1.88 -26.66 -2.20
N GLU A 134 0.96 -27.34 -2.90
CA GLU A 134 0.11 -26.69 -3.91
C GLU A 134 -0.81 -25.62 -3.28
N GLU A 135 -1.34 -25.89 -2.08
CA GLU A 135 -2.18 -24.93 -1.36
C GLU A 135 -1.38 -23.71 -0.89
N LEU A 136 -0.14 -23.91 -0.42
CA LEU A 136 0.76 -22.82 -0.10
C LEU A 136 1.05 -21.93 -1.31
N CYS A 137 1.37 -22.53 -2.47
CA CYS A 137 1.59 -21.80 -3.71
C CYS A 137 0.37 -20.96 -4.11
N LYS A 138 -0.84 -21.52 -4.03
CA LYS A 138 -2.10 -20.79 -4.29
C LYS A 138 -2.30 -19.63 -3.31
N SER A 139 -1.92 -19.82 -2.05
CA SER A 139 -2.01 -18.78 -1.03
C SER A 139 -1.05 -17.63 -1.30
N PHE A 140 0.19 -17.92 -1.74
CA PHE A 140 1.13 -16.89 -2.22
C PHE A 140 0.58 -16.09 -3.40
N ASP A 141 -0.01 -16.78 -4.40
CA ASP A 141 -0.58 -16.12 -5.59
C ASP A 141 -1.75 -15.19 -5.22
N LYS A 142 -2.55 -15.60 -4.23
CA LYS A 142 -3.63 -14.78 -3.68
C LYS A 142 -3.08 -13.49 -3.04
N VAL A 143 -2.01 -13.61 -2.24
CA VAL A 143 -1.35 -12.45 -1.63
C VAL A 143 -0.77 -11.52 -2.70
N ASP A 144 -0.06 -12.06 -3.70
CA ASP A 144 0.51 -11.25 -4.79
C ASP A 144 -0.58 -10.44 -5.51
N LYS A 145 -1.74 -11.06 -5.77
CA LYS A 145 -2.88 -10.38 -6.39
C LYS A 145 -3.43 -9.24 -5.53
N LEU A 146 -3.58 -9.44 -4.23
CA LEU A 146 -4.08 -8.42 -3.29
C LEU A 146 -3.11 -7.24 -3.16
N ILE A 147 -1.81 -7.51 -3.08
CA ILE A 147 -0.78 -6.48 -3.02
C ILE A 147 -0.73 -5.71 -4.35
N SER A 148 -0.82 -6.40 -5.48
CA SER A 148 -0.90 -5.78 -6.80
C SER A 148 -2.09 -4.84 -6.91
N GLU A 149 -3.25 -5.26 -6.42
CA GLU A 149 -4.43 -4.41 -6.37
C GLU A 149 -4.22 -3.18 -5.47
N ASN A 150 -3.59 -3.33 -4.31
CA ASN A 150 -3.25 -2.21 -3.42
C ASN A 150 -2.32 -1.20 -4.09
N ILE A 151 -1.33 -1.65 -4.87
CA ILE A 151 -0.44 -0.78 -5.66
C ILE A 151 -1.26 -0.02 -6.72
N SER A 152 -2.08 -0.73 -7.51
CA SER A 152 -2.93 -0.11 -8.54
C SER A 152 -3.89 0.94 -7.94
N LEU A 153 -4.51 0.63 -6.80
CA LEU A 153 -5.38 1.57 -6.09
C LEU A 153 -4.61 2.79 -5.58
N SER A 154 -3.43 2.60 -5.00
CA SER A 154 -2.58 3.72 -4.52
C SER A 154 -2.22 4.67 -5.66
N LYS A 155 -1.76 4.13 -6.80
CA LYS A 155 -1.45 4.91 -8.00
C LYS A 155 -2.66 5.70 -8.51
N SER A 156 -3.84 5.09 -8.50
CA SER A 156 -5.07 5.77 -8.90
C SER A 156 -5.41 6.93 -7.96
N PHE A 157 -5.35 6.69 -6.64
CA PHE A 157 -5.61 7.74 -5.64
C PHE A 157 -4.63 8.90 -5.74
N ILE A 158 -3.33 8.61 -5.86
CA ILE A 158 -2.29 9.62 -6.04
C ILE A 158 -2.61 10.47 -7.27
N LYS A 159 -2.88 9.83 -8.41
CA LYS A 159 -3.24 10.53 -9.66
C LYS A 159 -4.46 11.44 -9.50
N ASP A 160 -5.51 10.95 -8.84
CA ASP A 160 -6.75 11.71 -8.66
C ASP A 160 -6.57 12.88 -7.68
N ILE A 161 -5.82 12.67 -6.60
CA ILE A 161 -5.49 13.74 -5.64
C ILE A 161 -4.58 14.78 -6.31
N SER A 162 -3.55 14.38 -7.05
CA SER A 162 -2.69 15.30 -7.80
C SER A 162 -3.50 16.17 -8.77
N LYS A 163 -4.47 15.61 -9.50
CA LYS A 163 -5.37 16.40 -10.35
C LYS A 163 -6.17 17.44 -9.57
N LYS A 164 -6.71 17.07 -8.39
CA LYS A 164 -7.44 18.00 -7.52
C LYS A 164 -6.53 19.12 -7.02
N MET A 165 -5.29 18.81 -6.65
CA MET A 165 -4.29 19.78 -6.23
C MET A 165 -3.89 20.72 -7.36
N THR A 166 -3.70 20.21 -8.59
CA THR A 166 -3.48 21.05 -9.78
C THR A 166 -4.64 21.99 -10.02
N ALA A 167 -5.88 21.51 -9.93
CA ALA A 167 -7.07 22.35 -10.10
C ALA A 167 -7.16 23.45 -9.02
N ILE A 168 -6.73 23.17 -7.78
CA ILE A 168 -6.63 24.18 -6.72
C ILE A 168 -5.53 25.20 -7.05
N ASN A 169 -4.35 24.76 -7.48
CA ASN A 169 -3.26 25.67 -7.84
C ASN A 169 -3.65 26.63 -8.96
N ILE A 170 -4.39 26.14 -9.97
CA ILE A 170 -4.93 26.98 -11.05
C ILE A 170 -5.91 28.02 -10.49
N ARG A 171 -6.84 27.63 -9.60
CA ARG A 171 -7.82 28.56 -9.00
C ARG A 171 -7.18 29.61 -8.09
N LEU A 172 -6.05 29.28 -7.46
CA LEU A 172 -5.30 30.17 -6.59
C LEU A 172 -4.29 31.04 -7.35
N ASP A 173 -4.27 31.00 -8.69
CA ASP A 173 -3.24 31.64 -9.53
C ASP A 173 -1.80 31.30 -9.10
N ARG A 174 -1.61 30.12 -8.50
CA ARG A 174 -0.32 29.58 -8.04
C ARG A 174 0.38 28.73 -9.09
N ASP A 175 -0.04 28.85 -10.35
CA ASP A 175 0.50 28.03 -11.44
C ASP A 175 1.93 28.51 -11.78
N LEU A 176 2.93 27.76 -11.30
CA LEU A 176 4.37 28.03 -11.50
C LEU A 176 4.81 27.87 -12.97
N THR A 177 3.91 27.46 -13.86
CA THR A 177 4.12 27.39 -15.31
C THR A 177 4.10 28.77 -15.98
N ASN A 178 3.43 29.77 -15.38
CA ASN A 178 3.34 31.13 -15.90
C ASN A 178 4.34 32.12 -15.26
N SER A 179 5.16 31.71 -14.28
CA SER A 179 6.11 32.58 -13.59
C SER A 179 7.43 32.83 -14.35
N LYS A 180 7.38 32.89 -15.68
CA LYS A 180 8.46 33.44 -16.52
C LYS A 180 8.00 34.77 -17.11
N GLN A 181 8.19 35.85 -16.36
CA GLN A 181 8.34 37.21 -16.89
C GLN A 181 9.45 37.92 -16.14
#